data_AF-A0A519KWE2-F1
#
_entry.id   AF-A0A519KWE2-F1
#
_cell.length_a   1.000
_cell.length_b   1.000
_cell.length_c   1.000
_cell.angle_alpha   90.00
_cell.angle_beta   90.00
_cell.angle_gamma   90.00
#
_symmetry.space_group_name_H-M   'P 1'
#
loop_
_entity.id
_entity.type
_entity.pdbx_description
1 polymer ?
#
loop_
_entity_poly.entity_id
_entity_poly.type
_entity_poly.pdbx_seq_one_letter_code
_entity_poly.pdbx_strand_id
1 'polypeptide(L)'
;RGVAPDGVTLSDGRVIVADAVLVGIGADACDTLAATAGLTCDAGVVVDESARTSDPAIYAIGDMTRRPVPALDLTWRLESVPNALEQAKQVAAAIVGRAPPPAEAPWFWSDQYDLKLQIAGLPTGADRQVVRGDPASRSFGVFHLKGDRIVCVEAVNAPPEFMGGKQLIGRRSPVDAERLADPAVSMKAVTAD
;
A
#
# COMPACT_ATOMS: atom_id res chain seq x y z
N ARG A 1 -5.59 31.59 -8.79
CA ARG A 1 -5.46 30.69 -7.61
C ARG A 1 -4.36 29.72 -7.94
N GLY A 2 -3.28 29.69 -7.18
CA GLY A 2 -2.06 29.00 -7.58
C GLY A 2 -0.81 29.60 -6.96
N VAL A 3 0.33 29.07 -7.36
CA VAL A 3 1.66 29.49 -6.92
C VAL A 3 2.10 30.71 -7.73
N ALA A 4 2.56 31.74 -7.05
CA ALA A 4 3.08 32.98 -7.59
C ALA A 4 4.45 33.29 -6.95
N PRO A 5 5.24 34.23 -7.51
CA PRO A 5 6.58 34.53 -7.00
C PRO A 5 6.64 34.98 -5.53
N ASP A 6 5.55 35.52 -4.99
CA ASP A 6 5.42 36.03 -3.62
C ASP A 6 4.67 35.07 -2.68
N GLY A 7 4.20 33.91 -3.17
CA GLY A 7 3.54 32.91 -2.35
C GLY A 7 2.40 32.17 -3.05
N VAL A 8 1.31 31.89 -2.32
CA VAL A 8 0.18 31.08 -2.80
C VAL A 8 -1.13 31.82 -2.63
N THR A 9 -1.90 31.95 -3.71
CA THR A 9 -3.28 32.44 -3.66
C THR A 9 -4.26 31.29 -3.47
N LEU A 10 -4.93 31.27 -2.32
CA LEU A 10 -5.93 30.28 -1.94
C LEU A 10 -7.24 30.42 -2.74
N SER A 11 -8.08 29.39 -2.64
CA SER A 11 -9.39 29.39 -3.28
C SER A 11 -10.33 30.46 -2.73
N ASP A 12 -10.21 30.92 -1.49
CA ASP A 12 -11.02 32.03 -1.00
C ASP A 12 -10.46 33.42 -1.37
N GLY A 13 -9.37 33.49 -2.14
CA GLY A 13 -8.72 34.73 -2.55
C GLY A 13 -7.67 35.25 -1.58
N ARG A 14 -7.50 34.64 -0.40
CA ARG A 14 -6.38 34.97 0.50
C ARG A 14 -5.03 34.66 -0.16
N VAL A 15 -4.01 35.43 0.21
CA VAL A 15 -2.62 35.20 -0.20
C VAL A 15 -1.81 34.79 1.03
N ILE A 16 -1.13 33.65 0.93
CA ILE A 16 -0.10 33.23 1.89
C ILE A 16 1.25 33.62 1.30
N VAL A 17 1.97 34.53 1.95
CA VAL A 17 3.32 34.93 1.55
C VAL A 17 4.29 33.79 1.88
N ALA A 18 5.13 33.40 0.91
CA ALA A 18 6.13 32.36 1.09
C ALA A 18 7.31 32.54 0.14
N ASP A 19 8.54 32.35 0.63
CA ASP A 19 9.76 32.38 -0.18
C ASP A 19 9.97 31.08 -0.97
N ALA A 20 9.34 29.99 -0.54
CA ALA A 20 9.40 28.68 -1.19
C ALA A 20 8.07 27.95 -1.07
N VAL A 21 7.71 27.21 -2.13
CA VAL A 21 6.48 26.41 -2.20
C VAL A 21 6.82 25.00 -2.67
N LEU A 22 6.47 24.00 -1.86
CA LEU A 22 6.56 22.59 -2.22
C LEU A 22 5.20 22.09 -2.69
N VAL A 23 5.12 21.55 -3.91
CA VAL A 23 3.89 21.01 -4.50
C VAL A 23 3.99 19.48 -4.55
N GLY A 24 3.12 18.80 -3.81
CA GLY A 24 2.94 17.35 -3.86
C GLY A 24 1.45 17.02 -3.91
N ILE A 25 0.92 16.76 -5.10
CA ILE A 25 -0.52 16.56 -5.35
C ILE A 25 -0.84 15.18 -5.97
N GLY A 26 0.05 14.22 -5.75
CA GLY A 26 0.00 12.88 -6.34
C GLY A 26 1.05 12.69 -7.42
N ALA A 27 1.10 11.47 -7.95
CA ALA A 27 1.98 11.06 -9.04
C ALA A 27 1.16 10.36 -10.13
N ASP A 28 1.45 10.69 -11.38
CA ASP A 28 0.92 9.99 -12.54
C ASP A 28 1.91 8.91 -12.99
N ALA A 29 1.37 7.78 -13.48
CA ALA A 29 2.20 6.74 -14.07
C ALA A 29 2.87 7.25 -15.35
N CYS A 30 4.17 7.05 -15.51
CA CYS A 30 4.90 7.36 -16.75
C CYS A 30 4.66 6.27 -17.82
N ASP A 31 3.42 6.09 -18.28
CA ASP A 31 3.00 5.02 -19.19
C ASP A 31 3.02 5.39 -20.68
N THR A 32 3.40 6.64 -21.02
CA THR A 32 3.33 7.16 -22.40
C THR A 32 4.06 6.30 -23.43
N LEU A 33 5.24 5.76 -23.09
CA LEU A 33 6.00 4.88 -23.98
C LEU A 33 5.23 3.58 -24.27
N ALA A 34 4.66 2.97 -23.23
CA ALA A 34 3.90 1.73 -23.35
C ALA A 34 2.62 1.95 -24.17
N ALA A 35 1.89 3.03 -23.89
CA ALA A 35 0.69 3.41 -24.65
C ALA A 35 1.01 3.66 -26.12
N THR A 36 2.09 4.37 -26.43
CA THR A 36 2.54 4.63 -27.81
C THR A 36 2.97 3.35 -28.53
N ALA A 37 3.51 2.37 -27.80
CA ALA A 37 3.85 1.05 -28.31
C ALA A 37 2.64 0.12 -28.48
N GLY A 38 1.42 0.56 -28.14
CA GLY A 38 0.19 -0.25 -28.25
C GLY A 38 -0.03 -1.23 -27.09
N LEU A 39 0.68 -1.06 -25.97
CA LEU A 39 0.46 -1.87 -24.78
C LEU A 39 -0.79 -1.40 -24.02
N THR A 40 -1.48 -2.34 -23.38
CA THR A 40 -2.65 -2.03 -22.55
C THR A 40 -2.24 -1.15 -21.36
N CYS A 41 -2.83 0.05 -21.27
CA CYS A 41 -2.63 1.00 -20.18
C CYS A 41 -3.98 1.44 -19.60
N ASP A 42 -4.05 1.60 -18.29
CA ASP A 42 -5.20 2.06 -17.51
C ASP A 42 -4.67 2.75 -16.24
N ALA A 43 -4.41 4.06 -16.35
CA ALA A 43 -3.69 4.86 -15.35
C ALA A 43 -2.38 4.18 -14.89
N GLY A 44 -1.59 3.67 -15.84
CA GLY A 44 -0.47 2.75 -15.63
C GLY A 44 -0.50 1.55 -16.60
N VAL A 45 0.65 0.95 -16.85
CA VAL A 45 0.79 -0.24 -17.72
C VAL A 45 0.17 -1.45 -17.04
N VAL A 46 -0.79 -2.09 -17.71
CA VAL A 46 -1.46 -3.28 -17.18
C VAL A 46 -0.52 -4.48 -17.33
N VAL A 47 -0.29 -5.18 -16.22
CA VAL A 47 0.58 -6.37 -16.18
C VAL A 47 -0.08 -7.55 -15.49
N ASP A 48 0.39 -8.76 -15.79
CA ASP A 48 -0.02 -9.99 -15.08
C ASP A 48 0.75 -10.19 -13.75
N GLU A 49 0.50 -11.31 -13.05
CA GLU A 49 1.18 -11.66 -11.79
C GLU A 49 2.70 -11.93 -11.94
N SER A 50 3.17 -12.10 -13.17
CA SER A 50 4.59 -12.23 -13.53
C SER A 50 5.19 -10.92 -14.04
N ALA A 51 4.47 -9.80 -13.92
CA ALA A 51 4.83 -8.48 -14.41
C ALA A 51 4.96 -8.38 -15.96
N ARG A 52 4.34 -9.30 -16.70
CA ARG A 52 4.30 -9.25 -18.19
C ARG A 52 3.20 -8.31 -18.64
N THR A 53 3.47 -7.57 -19.70
CA THR A 53 2.50 -6.69 -20.35
C THR A 53 1.61 -7.47 -21.34
N SER A 54 0.79 -6.77 -22.11
CA SER A 54 0.02 -7.36 -23.22
C SER A 54 0.90 -7.92 -24.36
N ASP A 55 2.16 -7.49 -24.45
CA ASP A 55 3.17 -8.14 -25.29
C ASP A 55 3.99 -9.11 -24.41
N PRO A 56 4.03 -10.42 -24.73
CA PRO A 56 4.71 -11.42 -23.91
C PRO A 56 6.23 -11.25 -23.83
N ALA A 57 6.84 -10.45 -24.71
CA ALA A 57 8.27 -10.12 -24.67
C ALA A 57 8.59 -8.88 -23.83
N ILE A 58 7.57 -8.11 -23.40
CA ILE A 58 7.74 -6.85 -22.68
C ILE A 58 7.20 -6.98 -21.26
N TYR A 59 7.98 -6.47 -20.30
CA TYR A 59 7.64 -6.43 -18.88
C TYR A 59 7.63 -4.97 -18.39
N ALA A 60 6.84 -4.70 -17.35
CA ALA A 60 6.85 -3.43 -16.64
C ALA A 60 6.77 -3.69 -15.13
N ILE A 61 7.45 -2.89 -14.31
CA ILE A 61 7.47 -3.03 -12.85
C ILE A 61 7.40 -1.66 -12.16
N GLY A 62 7.06 -1.66 -10.88
CA GLY A 62 7.04 -0.47 -10.02
C GLY A 62 5.80 0.40 -10.21
N ASP A 63 5.95 1.67 -9.86
CA ASP A 63 4.87 2.66 -9.73
C ASP A 63 4.05 2.88 -11.00
N MET A 64 4.64 2.56 -12.17
CA MET A 64 3.98 2.67 -13.46
C MET A 64 3.01 1.53 -13.77
N THR A 65 2.90 0.51 -12.91
CA THR A 65 2.15 -0.71 -13.22
C THR A 65 0.81 -0.80 -12.52
N ARG A 66 -0.22 -1.17 -13.27
CA ARG A 66 -1.51 -1.60 -12.74
C ARG A 66 -1.53 -3.14 -12.73
N ARG A 67 -1.45 -3.72 -11.54
CA ARG A 67 -1.19 -5.16 -11.34
C ARG A 67 -2.26 -5.86 -10.48
N PRO A 68 -2.45 -7.17 -10.64
CA PRO A 68 -3.20 -7.97 -9.68
C PRO A 68 -2.56 -7.90 -8.30
N VAL A 69 -3.40 -7.80 -7.26
CA VAL A 69 -3.01 -7.86 -5.84
C VAL A 69 -3.75 -9.06 -5.21
N PRO A 70 -3.22 -10.29 -5.35
CA PRO A 70 -3.93 -11.50 -4.94
C PRO A 70 -4.27 -11.55 -3.45
N ALA A 71 -3.57 -10.82 -2.57
CA ALA A 71 -3.96 -10.74 -1.17
C ALA A 71 -5.35 -10.08 -0.97
N LEU A 72 -5.72 -9.15 -1.86
CA LEU A 72 -6.91 -8.29 -1.72
C LEU A 72 -7.98 -8.52 -2.80
N ASP A 73 -7.76 -9.45 -3.74
CA ASP A 73 -8.71 -9.80 -4.80
C ASP A 73 -9.08 -8.62 -5.72
N LEU A 74 -8.07 -7.82 -6.09
CA LEU A 74 -8.27 -6.61 -6.89
C LEU A 74 -7.07 -6.35 -7.80
N THR A 75 -7.25 -5.43 -8.75
CA THR A 75 -6.18 -4.88 -9.58
C THR A 75 -5.94 -3.43 -9.20
N TRP A 76 -4.70 -3.08 -8.86
CA TRP A 76 -4.35 -1.74 -8.36
C TRP A 76 -2.98 -1.28 -8.86
N ARG A 77 -2.74 0.02 -8.73
CA ARG A 77 -1.43 0.63 -8.91
C ARG A 77 -0.86 1.02 -7.56
N LEU A 78 0.32 0.51 -7.23
CA LEU A 78 0.95 0.66 -5.92
C LEU A 78 2.25 1.46 -6.06
N GLU A 79 2.36 2.55 -5.30
CA GLU A 79 3.51 3.45 -5.29
C GLU A 79 4.34 3.21 -4.03
N SER A 80 5.08 2.10 -3.98
CA SER A 80 5.88 1.77 -2.80
C SER A 80 7.14 0.98 -3.12
N VAL A 81 8.16 1.18 -2.28
CA VAL A 81 9.42 0.43 -2.37
C VAL A 81 9.19 -1.09 -2.27
N PRO A 82 8.38 -1.63 -1.33
CA PRO A 82 8.10 -3.06 -1.30
C PRO A 82 7.38 -3.58 -2.55
N ASN A 83 6.46 -2.81 -3.13
CA ASN A 83 5.81 -3.18 -4.39
C ASN A 83 6.83 -3.32 -5.53
N ALA A 84 7.69 -2.32 -5.71
CA ALA A 84 8.73 -2.37 -6.74
C ALA A 84 9.68 -3.56 -6.55
N LEU A 85 10.08 -3.85 -5.30
CA LEU A 85 10.93 -5.00 -4.98
C LEU A 85 10.25 -6.35 -5.20
N GLU A 86 8.96 -6.47 -4.90
CA GLU A 86 8.18 -7.67 -5.19
C GLU A 86 8.11 -7.94 -6.70
N GLN A 87 7.75 -6.92 -7.48
CA GLN A 87 7.67 -7.05 -8.94
C GLN A 87 9.04 -7.31 -9.58
N ALA A 88 10.12 -6.72 -9.05
CA ALA A 88 11.48 -7.02 -9.50
C ALA A 88 11.82 -8.52 -9.33
N LYS A 89 11.38 -9.15 -8.24
CA LYS A 89 11.56 -10.61 -8.03
C LYS A 89 10.68 -11.42 -8.97
N GLN A 90 9.43 -11.00 -9.20
CA GLN A 90 8.49 -11.67 -10.12
C GLN A 90 9.02 -11.68 -11.55
N VAL A 91 9.43 -10.51 -12.07
CA VAL A 91 9.98 -10.39 -13.42
C VAL A 91 11.28 -11.16 -13.57
N ALA A 92 12.18 -11.11 -12.58
CA ALA A 92 13.43 -11.86 -12.62
C ALA A 92 13.16 -13.38 -12.68
N ALA A 93 12.22 -13.89 -11.88
CA ALA A 93 11.82 -15.29 -11.92
C ALA A 93 11.23 -15.69 -13.28
N ALA A 94 10.37 -14.84 -13.86
CA ALA A 94 9.77 -15.08 -15.17
C ALA A 94 10.82 -15.15 -16.29
N ILE A 95 11.75 -14.19 -16.32
CA ILE A 95 12.81 -14.12 -17.33
C ILE A 95 13.74 -15.34 -17.28
N VAL A 96 14.08 -15.82 -16.08
CA VAL A 96 15.01 -16.96 -15.91
C VAL A 96 14.32 -18.32 -15.81
N GLY A 97 13.01 -18.39 -16.04
CA GLY A 97 12.24 -19.64 -16.04
C GLY A 97 12.13 -20.33 -14.68
N ARG A 98 12.03 -19.56 -13.59
CA ARG A 98 11.84 -20.06 -12.21
C ARG A 98 10.40 -19.85 -11.73
N ALA A 99 10.04 -20.60 -10.69
CA ALA A 99 8.77 -20.41 -10.00
C ALA A 99 8.68 -18.96 -9.44
N PRO A 100 7.50 -18.32 -9.54
CA PRO A 100 7.31 -16.97 -9.01
C PRO A 100 7.45 -16.96 -7.47
N PRO A 101 7.91 -15.85 -6.88
CA PRO A 101 7.89 -15.70 -5.43
C PRO A 101 6.44 -15.71 -4.91
N PRO A 102 6.21 -16.12 -3.65
CA PRO A 102 4.90 -15.97 -3.02
C PRO A 102 4.45 -14.50 -3.04
N ALA A 103 3.17 -14.28 -3.33
CA ALA A 103 2.58 -12.95 -3.24
C ALA A 103 2.62 -12.46 -1.79
N GLU A 104 2.94 -11.18 -1.60
CA GLU A 104 2.95 -10.53 -0.30
C GLU A 104 1.72 -9.62 -0.16
N ALA A 105 1.23 -9.41 1.06
CA ALA A 105 0.28 -8.33 1.32
C ALA A 105 0.97 -6.98 1.02
N PRO A 106 0.35 -6.09 0.22
CA PRO A 106 0.98 -4.81 -0.13
C PRO A 106 1.25 -4.00 1.12
N TRP A 107 2.39 -3.34 1.21
CA TRP A 107 2.73 -2.54 2.38
C TRP A 107 3.69 -1.41 2.04
N PHE A 108 3.75 -0.43 2.93
CA PHE A 108 4.68 0.69 2.88
C PHE A 108 4.88 1.27 4.29
N TRP A 109 5.70 2.31 4.41
CA TRP A 109 5.90 3.01 5.66
C TRP A 109 6.00 4.52 5.44
N SER A 110 5.85 5.26 6.52
CA SER A 110 6.15 6.68 6.61
C SER A 110 6.94 6.92 7.89
N ASP A 111 7.90 7.83 7.82
CA ASP A 111 8.64 8.33 8.98
C ASP A 111 8.24 9.80 9.17
N GLN A 112 7.61 10.11 10.31
CA GLN A 112 7.15 11.47 10.63
C GLN A 112 7.60 11.82 12.04
N TYR A 113 8.56 12.73 12.16
CA TYR A 113 9.23 13.03 13.43
C TYR A 113 9.78 11.74 14.08
N ASP A 114 9.40 11.45 15.32
CA ASP A 114 9.70 10.25 16.10
C ASP A 114 8.72 9.09 15.86
N LEU A 115 7.78 9.22 14.93
CA LEU A 115 6.78 8.19 14.62
C LEU A 115 7.22 7.33 13.44
N LYS A 116 7.26 6.01 13.66
CA LYS A 116 7.31 4.99 12.61
C LYS A 116 5.91 4.52 12.29
N LEU A 117 5.42 4.84 11.10
CA LEU A 117 4.13 4.37 10.60
C LEU A 117 4.35 3.24 9.61
N GLN A 118 3.74 2.09 9.83
CA GLN A 118 3.79 0.95 8.92
C GLN A 118 2.38 0.53 8.54
N ILE A 119 2.10 0.44 7.25
CA ILE A 119 0.77 0.14 6.73
C ILE A 119 0.87 -1.11 5.85
N ALA A 120 0.00 -2.08 6.07
CA ALA A 120 -0.16 -3.25 5.21
C ALA A 120 -1.62 -3.43 4.81
N GLY A 121 -1.87 -3.81 3.56
CA GLY A 121 -3.20 -3.92 2.97
C GLY A 121 -3.71 -2.60 2.39
N LEU A 122 -5.00 -2.58 2.05
CA LEU A 122 -5.72 -1.39 1.61
C LEU A 122 -7.05 -1.33 2.37
N PRO A 123 -7.43 -0.18 2.96
CA PRO A 123 -8.65 -0.09 3.77
C PRO A 123 -9.93 -0.08 2.91
N THR A 124 -9.81 -0.13 1.58
CA THR A 124 -10.93 -0.10 0.64
C THR A 124 -11.93 -1.23 0.92
N GLY A 125 -13.18 -0.86 1.15
CA GLY A 125 -14.27 -1.80 1.40
C GLY A 125 -14.30 -2.42 2.79
N ALA A 126 -13.50 -1.91 3.74
CA ALA A 126 -13.66 -2.21 5.16
C ALA A 126 -15.01 -1.71 5.67
N ASP A 127 -15.64 -2.47 6.57
CA ASP A 127 -16.90 -2.14 7.22
C ASP A 127 -16.74 -1.73 8.69
N ARG A 128 -15.60 -2.06 9.32
CA ARG A 128 -15.30 -1.66 10.70
C ARG A 128 -13.81 -1.45 10.94
N GLN A 129 -13.51 -0.73 12.02
CA GLN A 129 -12.17 -0.53 12.53
C GLN A 129 -12.05 -1.05 13.96
N VAL A 130 -10.92 -1.66 14.29
CA VAL A 130 -10.53 -2.08 15.63
C VAL A 130 -9.24 -1.38 16.00
N VAL A 131 -9.27 -0.57 17.05
CA VAL A 131 -8.07 0.04 17.63
C VAL A 131 -7.52 -0.87 18.71
N ARG A 132 -6.22 -1.17 18.62
CA ARG A 132 -5.49 -2.00 19.58
C ARG A 132 -4.34 -1.21 20.17
N GLY A 133 -4.34 -1.05 21.49
CA GLY A 133 -3.43 -0.16 22.21
C GLY A 133 -4.05 1.23 22.44
N ASP A 134 -3.22 2.19 22.86
CA ASP A 134 -3.67 3.54 23.21
C ASP A 134 -3.05 4.59 22.27
N PRO A 135 -3.83 5.31 21.45
CA PRO A 135 -3.34 6.40 20.62
C PRO A 135 -2.59 7.50 21.39
N ALA A 136 -2.96 7.78 22.65
CA ALA A 136 -2.28 8.78 23.48
C ALA A 136 -0.85 8.36 23.82
N SER A 137 -0.57 7.05 23.85
CA SER A 137 0.78 6.50 24.05
C SER A 137 1.68 6.57 22.82
N ARG A 138 1.14 6.97 21.64
CA ARG A 138 1.85 6.98 20.35
C ARG A 138 2.38 5.60 19.92
N SER A 139 1.78 4.53 20.44
CA SER A 139 2.09 3.13 20.11
C SER A 139 0.79 2.32 20.03
N PHE A 140 0.27 2.10 18.82
CA PHE A 140 -1.02 1.44 18.59
C PHE A 140 -1.17 0.92 17.16
N GLY A 141 -2.13 0.02 16.95
CA GLY A 141 -2.56 -0.45 15.64
C GLY A 141 -4.03 -0.14 15.38
N VAL A 142 -4.35 0.26 14.15
CA VAL A 142 -5.72 0.37 13.64
C VAL A 142 -5.91 -0.73 12.59
N PHE A 143 -6.77 -1.68 12.89
CA PHE A 143 -7.11 -2.78 12.00
C PHE A 143 -8.42 -2.48 11.30
N HIS A 144 -8.43 -2.53 9.98
CA HIS A 144 -9.62 -2.38 9.17
C HIS A 144 -10.12 -3.76 8.76
N LEU A 145 -11.36 -4.08 9.09
CA LEU A 145 -11.95 -5.38 8.82
C LEU A 145 -13.05 -5.27 7.76
N LYS A 146 -13.23 -6.35 7.01
CA LYS A 146 -14.38 -6.61 6.16
C LYS A 146 -14.97 -7.95 6.58
N GLY A 147 -16.13 -7.93 7.21
CA GLY A 147 -16.62 -9.05 7.99
C GLY A 147 -15.61 -9.41 9.09
N ASP A 148 -15.24 -10.68 9.17
CA ASP A 148 -14.28 -11.25 10.12
C ASP A 148 -12.83 -11.23 9.62
N ARG A 149 -12.51 -10.65 8.46
CA ARG A 149 -11.14 -10.61 7.92
C ARG A 149 -10.51 -9.23 8.01
N ILE A 150 -9.22 -9.17 8.30
CA ILE A 150 -8.43 -7.93 8.23
C ILE A 150 -8.08 -7.65 6.77
N VAL A 151 -8.38 -6.45 6.28
CA VAL A 151 -8.01 -5.98 4.94
C VAL A 151 -6.92 -4.92 4.95
N CYS A 152 -6.73 -4.24 6.09
CA CYS A 152 -5.64 -3.28 6.30
C CYS A 152 -5.24 -3.22 7.78
N VAL A 153 -3.97 -2.96 8.05
CA VAL A 153 -3.47 -2.53 9.35
C VAL A 153 -2.62 -1.27 9.18
N GLU A 154 -2.88 -0.26 10.00
CA GLU A 154 -2.04 0.92 10.17
C GLU A 154 -1.43 0.87 11.57
N ALA A 155 -0.12 0.71 11.68
CA ALA A 155 0.59 0.57 12.95
C ALA A 155 1.52 1.77 13.17
N VAL A 156 1.37 2.43 14.33
CA VAL A 156 2.21 3.54 14.76
C VAL A 156 3.09 3.04 15.90
N ASN A 157 4.41 3.00 15.70
CA ASN A 157 5.40 2.48 16.65
C ASN A 157 5.04 1.09 17.24
N ALA A 158 4.29 0.28 16.49
CA ALA A 158 3.76 -1.00 16.94
C ALA A 158 4.16 -2.14 15.97
N PRO A 159 5.46 -2.55 15.93
CA PRO A 159 5.93 -3.60 15.03
C PRO A 159 5.19 -4.95 15.16
N PRO A 160 4.80 -5.44 16.36
CA PRO A 160 4.04 -6.69 16.49
C PRO A 160 2.69 -6.64 15.78
N GLU A 161 1.96 -5.53 15.92
CA GLU A 161 0.67 -5.28 15.27
C GLU A 161 0.80 -5.23 13.75
N PHE A 162 1.83 -4.55 13.24
CA PHE A 162 2.14 -4.54 11.80
C PHE A 162 2.41 -5.96 11.28
N MET A 163 3.32 -6.69 11.91
CA MET A 163 3.72 -8.03 11.44
C MET A 163 2.56 -9.02 11.50
N GLY A 164 1.81 -9.03 12.61
CA GLY A 164 0.65 -9.91 12.77
C GLY A 164 -0.50 -9.56 11.82
N GLY A 165 -0.81 -8.27 11.66
CA GLY A 165 -1.83 -7.82 10.71
C GLY A 165 -1.46 -8.15 9.27
N LYS A 166 -0.21 -7.90 8.86
CA LYS A 166 0.29 -8.26 7.52
C LYS A 166 0.20 -9.77 7.25
N GLN A 167 0.52 -10.60 8.24
CA GLN A 167 0.39 -12.05 8.15
C GLN A 167 -1.08 -12.49 7.97
N LEU A 168 -2.00 -11.94 8.75
CA LEU A 168 -3.43 -12.25 8.67
C LEU A 168 -4.04 -11.81 7.33
N ILE A 169 -3.65 -10.63 6.82
CA ILE A 169 -4.05 -10.16 5.48
C ILE A 169 -3.60 -11.15 4.41
N GLY A 170 -2.33 -11.56 4.44
CA GLY A 170 -1.79 -12.51 3.44
C GLY A 170 -2.48 -13.88 3.46
N ARG A 171 -2.91 -14.36 4.64
CA ARG A 171 -3.62 -15.64 4.79
C ARG A 171 -5.11 -15.56 4.53
N ARG A 172 -5.71 -14.36 4.58
CA ARG A 172 -7.16 -14.13 4.47
C ARG A 172 -7.97 -14.89 5.53
N SER A 173 -7.36 -15.16 6.69
CA SER A 173 -8.01 -15.86 7.79
C SER A 173 -9.00 -14.94 8.52
N PRO A 174 -10.13 -15.49 9.02
CA PRO A 174 -10.97 -14.75 9.96
C PRO A 174 -10.21 -14.49 11.26
N VAL A 175 -10.55 -13.40 11.95
CA VAL A 175 -10.01 -13.01 13.24
C VAL A 175 -11.14 -12.75 14.23
N ASP A 176 -10.92 -13.15 15.47
CA ASP A 176 -11.75 -12.73 16.59
C ASP A 176 -11.45 -11.26 16.92
N ALA A 177 -12.44 -10.39 16.66
CA ALA A 177 -12.29 -8.96 16.83
C ALA A 177 -12.11 -8.53 18.30
N GLU A 178 -12.67 -9.28 19.26
CA GLU A 178 -12.52 -8.98 20.68
C GLU A 178 -11.09 -9.31 21.14
N ARG A 179 -10.57 -10.47 20.74
CA ARG A 179 -9.16 -10.84 20.99
C ARG A 179 -8.18 -9.92 20.28
N LEU A 180 -8.53 -9.44 19.09
CA LEU A 180 -7.72 -8.46 18.34
C LEU A 180 -7.64 -7.13 19.09
N ALA A 181 -8.77 -6.64 19.62
CA ALA A 181 -8.84 -5.37 20.35
C ALA A 181 -8.05 -5.40 21.68
N ASP A 182 -8.02 -6.54 22.36
CA ASP A 182 -7.45 -6.68 23.70
C ASP A 182 -5.90 -6.68 23.69
N PRO A 183 -5.22 -5.61 24.15
CA PRO A 183 -3.75 -5.55 24.17
C PRO A 183 -3.11 -6.60 25.10
N ALA A 184 -3.86 -7.18 26.04
CA ALA A 184 -3.35 -8.26 26.90
C ALA A 184 -3.15 -9.58 26.14
N VAL A 185 -3.86 -9.79 25.03
CA VAL A 185 -3.68 -10.95 24.14
C VAL A 185 -2.55 -10.65 23.17
N SER A 186 -1.39 -11.31 23.27
CA SER A 186 -0.28 -11.05 22.34
C SER A 186 -0.66 -11.24 20.87
N MET A 187 -0.10 -10.45 19.95
CA MET A 187 -0.35 -10.62 18.51
C MET A 187 -0.01 -12.01 18.00
N LYS A 188 1.01 -12.68 18.57
CA LYS A 188 1.31 -14.08 18.25
C LYS A 188 0.14 -15.02 18.55
N ALA A 189 -0.54 -14.80 19.68
CA ALA A 189 -1.73 -15.57 20.06
C ALA A 189 -2.96 -15.20 19.22
N VAL A 190 -3.07 -13.95 18.75
CA VAL A 190 -4.11 -13.54 17.79
C VAL A 190 -3.91 -14.22 16.43
N THR A 191 -2.66 -14.37 15.98
CA THR A 191 -2.33 -15.02 14.70
C THR A 191 -2.27 -16.55 14.74
N ALA A 192 -2.45 -17.15 15.92
CA ALA A 192 -2.47 -18.61 16.06
C ALA A 192 -3.82 -19.15 15.58
N ASP A 193 -3.77 -20.20 14.76
CA ASP A 193 -4.96 -20.92 14.27
C ASP A 193 -5.71 -21.63 15.41
#